data_AF-A0A3D5ATK2-F1
#
_entry.id   AF-A0A3D5ATK2-F1
#
_cell.length_a   1.000
_cell.length_b   1.000
_cell.length_c   1.000
_cell.angle_alpha   90.00
_cell.angle_beta   90.00
_cell.angle_gamma   90.00
#
_symmetry.space_group_name_H-M   'P 1'
#
loop_
_entity.id
_entity.type
_entity.pdbx_description
1 polymer ?
#
loop_
_entity_poly.entity_id
_entity_poly.type
_entity_poly.pdbx_seq_one_letter_code
_entity_poly.pdbx_strand_id
1 'polypeptide(L)' 'MPTRGVVYVHSSPLALCQHVEWAMSRALSTPVNLPWTVQPIEPSSRRAECGWSGRPGTAALIAHELRQWTMIRF' A
#
# COMPACT_ATOMS: atom_id res chain seq x y z
N MET A 1 9.00 -19.98 8.52
CA MET A 1 8.57 -18.89 9.42
C MET A 1 7.97 -17.77 8.58
N PRO A 2 6.78 -17.25 8.92
CA PRO A 2 6.21 -16.08 8.25
C PRO A 2 7.00 -14.82 8.60
N THR A 3 7.13 -13.93 7.62
CA THR A 3 7.64 -12.57 7.79
C THR A 3 6.47 -11.61 7.96
N ARG A 4 6.70 -10.48 8.60
CA ARG A 4 5.70 -9.43 8.80
C ARG A 4 6.34 -8.06 8.66
N GLY A 5 5.51 -7.06 8.36
CA GLY A 5 5.96 -5.68 8.23
C GLY A 5 4.78 -4.72 8.20
N VAL A 6 5.08 -3.47 7.89
CA VAL A 6 4.09 -2.40 7.68
C VAL A 6 4.37 -1.76 6.34
N VAL A 7 3.32 -1.46 5.59
CA VAL A 7 3.37 -0.58 4.42
C VAL A 7 2.84 0.76 4.87
N TYR A 8 3.61 1.82 4.63
CA TYR A 8 3.16 3.19 4.78
C TYR A 8 2.90 3.73 3.39
N VAL A 9 1.71 4.26 3.12
CA VAL A 9 1.46 5.08 1.94
C VAL A 9 1.44 6.52 2.41
N HIS A 10 2.51 7.25 2.11
CA HIS A 10 2.68 8.64 2.51
C HIS A 10 1.84 9.58 1.65
N SER A 11 1.70 9.31 0.35
CA SER A 11 0.86 10.13 -0.53
C SER A 11 0.36 9.29 -1.70
N SER A 12 -0.94 9.35 -1.94
CA SER A 12 -1.62 8.79 -3.11
C SER A 12 -2.74 9.72 -3.54
N PRO A 13 -2.88 10.02 -4.84
CA PRO A 13 -4.12 10.60 -5.38
C PRO A 13 -5.33 9.73 -5.02
N LEU A 14 -6.48 10.35 -4.75
CA LEU A 14 -7.71 9.64 -4.39
C LEU A 14 -8.09 8.56 -5.41
N ALA A 15 -7.90 8.84 -6.71
CA ALA A 15 -8.20 7.91 -7.80
C ALA A 15 -7.34 6.63 -7.76
N LEU A 16 -6.17 6.65 -7.12
CA LEU A 16 -5.25 5.51 -7.04
C LEU A 16 -5.43 4.66 -5.77
N CYS A 17 -6.21 5.13 -4.77
CA CYS A 17 -6.43 4.39 -3.52
C CYS A 17 -6.90 2.94 -3.76
N GLN A 18 -7.92 2.76 -4.61
CA GLN A 18 -8.43 1.42 -4.96
C GLN A 18 -7.39 0.55 -5.67
N HIS A 19 -6.50 1.16 -6.47
CA HIS A 19 -5.47 0.43 -7.21
C HIS A 19 -4.35 -0.06 -6.28
N VAL A 20 -4.00 0.72 -5.26
CA VAL A 20 -3.09 0.30 -4.20
C VAL A 20 -3.66 -0.89 -3.43
N GLU A 21 -4.93 -0.85 -3.06
CA GLU A 21 -5.59 -1.96 -2.36
C GLU A 21 -5.60 -3.24 -3.21
N TRP A 22 -5.90 -3.12 -4.50
CA TRP A 22 -5.83 -4.26 -5.42
C TRP A 22 -4.41 -4.81 -5.57
N ALA A 23 -3.42 -3.93 -5.73
CA ALA A 23 -2.01 -4.30 -5.80
C ALA A 23 -1.55 -5.04 -4.54
N MET A 24 -1.88 -4.51 -3.34
CA MET A 24 -1.58 -5.18 -2.07
C MET A 24 -2.32 -6.51 -1.93
N SER A 25 -3.59 -6.57 -2.37
CA SER A 25 -4.38 -7.80 -2.32
C SER A 25 -3.79 -8.89 -3.21
N ARG A 26 -3.26 -8.54 -4.39
CA ARG A 26 -2.52 -9.48 -5.26
C ARG A 26 -1.24 -9.97 -4.59
N ALA A 27 -0.46 -9.06 -4.00
CA ALA A 27 0.81 -9.41 -3.34
C ALA A 27 0.61 -10.29 -2.09
N LEU A 28 -0.48 -10.10 -1.36
CA LEU A 28 -0.80 -10.84 -0.13
C LEU A 28 -1.71 -12.05 -0.35
N SER A 29 -2.32 -12.19 -1.53
CA SER A 29 -3.33 -13.21 -1.84
C SER A 29 -4.52 -13.20 -0.86
N THR A 30 -4.84 -12.02 -0.31
CA THR A 30 -5.93 -11.78 0.63
C THR A 30 -6.56 -10.43 0.35
N PRO A 31 -7.86 -10.23 0.63
CA PRO A 31 -8.45 -8.89 0.54
C PRO A 31 -7.73 -7.91 1.47
N VAL A 32 -7.38 -6.73 0.95
CA VAL A 32 -6.77 -5.63 1.69
C VAL A 32 -7.68 -4.42 1.64
N ASN A 33 -7.94 -3.83 2.80
CA ASN A 33 -8.62 -2.55 2.94
C ASN A 33 -7.69 -1.61 3.70
N LEU A 34 -7.35 -0.48 3.09
CA LEU A 34 -6.44 0.49 3.68
C LEU A 34 -7.25 1.59 4.39
N PRO A 35 -6.89 1.95 5.65
CA PRO A 35 -7.56 3.03 6.36
C PRO A 35 -7.09 4.39 5.82
N TRP A 36 -7.58 4.76 4.64
CA TRP A 36 -7.24 6.01 3.98
C TRP A 36 -7.70 7.22 4.77
N THR A 37 -6.78 8.15 4.98
CA THR A 37 -7.04 9.46 5.60
C THR A 37 -6.47 10.57 4.73
N VAL A 38 -6.98 11.79 4.88
CA VAL A 38 -6.41 12.97 4.20
C VAL A 38 -4.98 13.18 4.69
N GLN A 39 -4.04 13.45 3.79
CA GLN A 39 -2.66 13.77 4.14
C GLN A 39 -2.58 15.24 4.62
N PRO A 40 -2.22 15.53 5.90
CA PRO A 40 -2.24 16.90 6.43
C PRO A 40 -1.41 17.92 5.66
N ILE A 41 -0.29 17.50 5.06
CA ILE A 41 0.64 18.38 4.33
C ILE A 41 0.21 18.57 2.85
N GLU A 42 -0.63 17.68 2.33
CA GLU A 42 -1.11 17.68 0.94
C GLU A 42 -2.57 17.21 0.90
N PRO A 43 -3.56 18.10 1.16
CA PRO A 43 -4.96 17.69 1.37
C PRO A 43 -5.64 17.02 0.17
N SER A 44 -5.12 17.23 -1.04
CA SER A 44 -5.54 16.54 -2.27
C SER A 44 -5.14 15.06 -2.29
N SER A 45 -4.18 14.67 -1.45
CA SER A 45 -3.66 13.32 -1.35
C SER A 45 -4.25 12.56 -0.16
N ARG A 46 -4.07 11.25 -0.19
CA ARG A 46 -4.42 10.32 0.88
C ARG A 46 -3.17 9.63 1.42
N ARG A 47 -3.19 9.33 2.71
CA ARG A 47 -2.22 8.48 3.38
C ARG A 47 -2.91 7.29 4.02
N ALA A 48 -2.20 6.19 4.17
CA ALA A 48 -2.67 5.00 4.86
C ALA A 48 -1.48 4.22 5.44
N GLU A 49 -1.76 3.33 6.37
CA GLU A 49 -0.80 2.34 6.87
C GLU A 49 -1.49 1.00 7.05
N CYS A 50 -0.78 -0.09 6.74
CA CYS A 50 -1.31 -1.44 6.89
C CYS A 50 -0.21 -2.40 7.30
N GLY A 51 -0.46 -3.12 8.39
CA GLY A 51 0.37 -4.27 8.77
C GLY A 51 0.10 -5.46 7.86
N TRP A 52 1.15 -6.17 7.48
CA TRP A 52 1.05 -7.37 6.66
C TRP A 52 1.86 -8.53 7.25
N SER A 53 1.50 -9.74 6.85
CA SER A 53 2.26 -10.97 7.11
C SER A 53 2.24 -11.89 5.91
N GLY A 54 3.35 -12.55 5.61
CA GLY A 54 3.47 -13.40 4.43
C GLY A 54 4.77 -14.20 4.40
N ARG A 55 5.02 -14.90 3.30
CA ARG A 55 6.25 -15.67 3.10
C ARG A 55 7.45 -14.70 2.89
N PRO A 56 8.68 -15.14 3.16
CA PRO A 56 9.86 -14.38 2.74
C PRO A 56 9.75 -13.97 1.26
N GLY A 57 10.01 -12.70 0.95
CA GLY A 57 9.84 -12.12 -0.39
C GLY A 57 8.53 -11.34 -0.58
N THR A 58 7.53 -11.48 0.29
CA THR A 58 6.26 -10.73 0.19
C THR A 58 6.47 -9.21 0.19
N ALA A 59 7.38 -8.68 1.01
CA ALA A 59 7.71 -7.25 1.01
C ALA A 59 8.20 -6.75 -0.35
N ALA A 60 9.07 -7.53 -1.01
CA ALA A 60 9.60 -7.19 -2.32
C ALA A 60 8.50 -7.22 -3.39
N LEU A 61 7.57 -8.18 -3.30
CA LEU A 61 6.40 -8.25 -4.18
C LEU A 61 5.48 -7.05 -3.99
N ILE A 62 5.19 -6.65 -2.74
CA ILE A 62 4.41 -5.43 -2.46
C ILE A 62 5.08 -4.21 -3.11
N ALA A 63 6.38 -4.00 -2.87
CA ALA A 63 7.10 -2.87 -3.46
C ALA A 63 7.10 -2.91 -5.00
N HIS A 64 7.20 -4.10 -5.59
CA HIS A 64 7.12 -4.30 -7.04
C HIS A 64 5.76 -3.93 -7.62
N GLU A 65 4.67 -4.26 -6.93
CA GLU A 65 3.31 -3.90 -7.36
C GLU A 65 3.05 -2.40 -7.19
N LEU A 66 3.48 -1.79 -6.07
CA LEU A 66 3.21 -0.38 -5.78
C LEU A 66 4.04 0.59 -6.63
N ARG A 67 5.28 0.24 -7.00
CA ARG A 67 6.15 1.11 -7.81
C ARG A 67 5.65 1.36 -9.25
N GLN A 68 4.58 0.69 -9.68
CA GLN A 68 3.98 0.90 -11.00
C GLN A 68 3.40 2.32 -11.18
N TRP A 69 3.10 3.01 -10.07
CA TRP A 69 2.56 4.37 -10.09
C TRP A 69 3.58 5.36 -9.50
N THR A 70 4.16 6.20 -10.35
CA THR A 70 5.16 7.21 -9.96
C THR A 70 4.60 8.32 -9.07
N MET A 71 3.28 8.50 -9.04
CA MET A 71 2.60 9.49 -8.20
C MET A 71 2.41 9.03 -6.74
N ILE A 72 2.66 7.76 -6.44
CA ILE A 72 2.48 7.20 -5.09
C ILE A 72 3.82 7.24 -4.35
N ARG A 73 3.78 7.69 -3.09
CA ARG A 73 4.92 7.63 -2.16
C ARG A 73 4.59 6.63 -1.07
N PHE A 74 5.40 5.59 -0.93
CA PHE A 74 5.21 4.49 0.02
C PHE A 74 6.54 3.96 0.59
#